data_AF-A0A9W7F2L0-F1
#
_entry.id   AF-A0A9W7F2L0-F1
#
_cell.length_a   1.000
_cell.length_b   1.000
_cell.length_c   1.000
_cell.angle_alpha   90.00
_cell.angle_beta   90.00
_cell.angle_gamma   90.00
#
_symmetry.space_group_name_H-M   'P 1'
#
loop_
_entity.id
_entity.type
_entity.pdbx_description
1 polymer ?
#
loop_
_entity_poly.entity_id
_entity_poly.type
_entity_poly.pdbx_seq_one_letter_code
_entity_poly.pdbx_strand_id
1 'polypeptide(L)'
;MSLLSRSLSLSQMDFPAALDQMSLLLSLNPSAVYKTSYYRKQTKNHWARDDPAFIILTLLLLLISTICYSIAFTLSFSGFLYLLTSNLLIYLLLGLLISLSTRHLSNLHLTTRRSHSVAQSVEPMYAFDIHCNSFLILFVYLHVIQFFLLPVLLSQSFLSLVVSNALYTAALSHYFYITHLGYRALPFLTNTQYFLYPIVGFMGMFLSGIVAYPLGLSVNVARVVAMILF
;
A
#
# COMPACT_ATOMS: atom_id res chain seq x y z
N MET A 1 -28.49 -5.18 -5.54
CA MET A 1 -27.70 -6.23 -4.85
C MET A 1 -26.55 -5.56 -4.11
N SER A 2 -26.46 -5.73 -2.79
CA SER A 2 -25.42 -5.10 -1.97
C SER A 2 -24.05 -5.76 -2.23
N LEU A 3 -22.96 -5.00 -2.10
CA LEU A 3 -21.57 -5.47 -2.29
C LEU A 3 -21.26 -6.77 -1.50
N LEU A 4 -21.88 -6.95 -0.33
CA LEU A 4 -21.75 -8.13 0.53
C LEU A 4 -22.31 -9.42 -0.10
N SER A 5 -23.40 -9.32 -0.88
CA SER A 5 -23.96 -10.48 -1.58
C SER A 5 -23.04 -10.95 -2.72
N ARG A 6 -22.25 -10.04 -3.29
CA ARG A 6 -21.33 -10.33 -4.40
C ARG A 6 -19.97 -10.83 -3.96
N SER A 7 -19.52 -10.48 -2.75
CA SER A 7 -18.30 -11.06 -2.15
C SER A 7 -18.45 -12.54 -1.78
N LEU A 8 -19.69 -13.04 -1.67
CA LEU A 8 -19.97 -14.44 -1.34
C LEU A 8 -20.12 -15.33 -2.59
N SER A 9 -20.20 -14.74 -3.79
CA SER A 9 -20.28 -15.46 -5.06
C SER A 9 -18.96 -15.35 -5.83
N LEU A 10 -18.00 -16.23 -5.51
CA LEU A 10 -16.69 -16.31 -6.21
C LEU A 10 -16.83 -16.38 -7.74
N SER A 11 -17.90 -17.00 -8.24
CA SER A 11 -18.18 -17.13 -9.69
C SER A 11 -18.52 -15.80 -10.40
N GLN A 12 -18.89 -14.74 -9.66
CA GLN A 12 -19.29 -13.45 -10.23
C GLN A 12 -18.17 -12.40 -10.15
N MET A 13 -16.98 -12.80 -9.70
CA MET A 13 -15.84 -11.91 -9.49
C MET A 13 -14.91 -11.92 -10.70
N ASP A 14 -14.50 -10.74 -11.16
CA ASP A 14 -13.63 -10.57 -12.32
C ASP A 14 -12.15 -10.64 -11.91
N PHE A 15 -11.70 -11.85 -11.55
CA PHE A 15 -10.30 -12.10 -11.19
C PHE A 15 -9.31 -11.73 -12.29
N PRO A 16 -9.56 -12.01 -13.58
CA PRO A 16 -8.66 -11.58 -14.66
C PRO A 16 -8.43 -10.06 -14.68
N ALA A 17 -9.50 -9.25 -14.61
CA ALA A 17 -9.36 -7.80 -14.59
C ALA A 17 -8.60 -7.31 -13.34
N ALA A 18 -8.81 -7.94 -12.18
CA ALA A 18 -8.06 -7.61 -10.98
C ALA A 18 -6.56 -7.95 -11.11
N LEU A 19 -6.22 -9.12 -11.65
CA LEU A 19 -4.84 -9.51 -11.92
C LEU A 19 -4.16 -8.59 -12.94
N ASP A 20 -4.86 -8.16 -13.98
CA ASP A 20 -4.35 -7.19 -14.94
C ASP A 20 -4.06 -5.83 -14.29
N GLN A 21 -4.92 -5.38 -13.36
CA GLN A 21 -4.63 -4.18 -12.59
C GLN A 21 -3.40 -4.35 -11.69
N MET A 22 -3.26 -5.50 -11.04
CA MET A 22 -2.09 -5.81 -10.20
C MET A 22 -0.81 -5.86 -11.04
N SER A 23 -0.83 -6.48 -12.22
CA SER A 23 0.33 -6.56 -13.12
C SER A 23 0.73 -5.18 -13.66
N LEU A 24 -0.24 -4.34 -14.01
CA LEU A 24 0.01 -2.96 -14.42
C LEU A 24 0.61 -2.11 -13.30
N LEU A 25 0.18 -2.28 -12.04
CA LEU A 25 0.81 -1.61 -10.88
C LEU A 25 2.28 -2.00 -10.72
N LEU A 26 2.62 -3.26 -11.01
CA LEU A 26 3.99 -3.78 -10.92
C LEU A 26 4.84 -3.49 -12.17
N SER A 27 4.23 -2.99 -13.23
CA SER A 27 4.91 -2.62 -14.48
C SER A 27 5.65 -1.28 -14.35
N LEU A 28 6.42 -0.93 -15.39
CA LEU A 28 7.11 0.35 -15.50
C LEU A 28 6.15 1.56 -15.61
N ASN A 29 4.86 1.34 -15.90
CA ASN A 29 3.87 2.39 -16.14
C ASN A 29 2.63 2.25 -15.24
N PRO A 30 2.76 2.35 -13.90
CA PRO A 30 1.65 2.13 -12.97
C PRO A 30 0.50 3.13 -13.13
N SER A 31 0.75 4.29 -13.75
CA SER A 31 -0.29 5.29 -14.04
C SER A 31 -1.39 4.77 -14.98
N ALA A 32 -1.11 3.73 -15.77
CA ALA A 32 -2.07 3.14 -16.69
C ALA A 32 -3.31 2.57 -15.98
N VAL A 33 -3.16 2.08 -14.75
CA VAL A 33 -4.27 1.48 -13.97
C VAL A 33 -5.40 2.49 -13.76
N TYR A 34 -5.05 3.76 -13.54
CA TYR A 34 -6.02 4.80 -13.25
C TYR A 34 -6.81 5.27 -14.48
N LYS A 35 -6.39 4.91 -15.70
CA LYS A 35 -7.22 5.08 -16.91
C LYS A 35 -8.53 4.30 -16.79
N THR A 36 -8.49 3.12 -16.18
CA THR A 36 -9.71 2.31 -15.96
C THR A 36 -10.69 3.02 -15.03
N SER A 37 -10.19 3.72 -13.99
CA SER A 37 -11.02 4.55 -13.10
C SER A 37 -11.68 5.70 -13.85
N TYR A 38 -10.95 6.33 -14.76
CA TYR A 38 -11.49 7.39 -15.61
C TYR A 38 -12.62 6.88 -16.52
N TYR A 39 -12.44 5.74 -17.18
CA TYR A 39 -13.49 5.13 -18.01
C TYR A 39 -14.72 4.72 -17.19
N ARG A 40 -14.55 4.19 -15.97
CA ARG A 40 -15.66 3.90 -15.05
C ARG A 40 -16.42 5.17 -14.69
N LYS A 41 -15.72 6.28 -14.45
CA LYS A 41 -16.38 7.55 -14.17
C LYS A 41 -17.26 8.01 -15.34
N GLN A 42 -16.81 7.84 -16.59
CA GLN A 42 -17.59 8.24 -17.76
C GLN A 42 -18.82 7.34 -18.00
N THR A 43 -18.71 6.03 -17.72
CA THR A 43 -19.75 5.05 -18.06
C THR A 43 -20.75 4.82 -16.92
N LYS A 44 -20.29 4.87 -15.66
CA LYS A 44 -21.08 4.53 -14.47
C LYS A 44 -21.16 5.66 -13.43
N ASN A 45 -20.50 6.79 -13.69
CA ASN A 45 -20.49 7.96 -12.82
C ASN A 45 -19.91 7.75 -11.40
N HIS A 46 -19.07 6.74 -11.18
CA HIS A 46 -18.28 6.59 -9.94
C HIS A 46 -16.83 6.18 -10.27
N TRP A 47 -15.91 6.43 -9.34
CA TRP A 47 -14.47 6.18 -9.53
C TRP A 47 -14.01 4.82 -8.97
N ALA A 48 -14.64 4.40 -7.88
CA ALA A 48 -14.31 3.16 -7.18
C ALA A 48 -14.50 1.92 -8.05
N ARG A 49 -13.84 0.83 -7.69
CA ARG A 49 -14.07 -0.51 -8.25
C ARG A 49 -15.46 -1.01 -7.91
N ASP A 50 -15.99 -1.83 -8.81
CA ASP A 50 -17.29 -2.48 -8.62
C ASP A 50 -17.16 -3.80 -7.84
N ASP A 51 -15.99 -4.45 -7.92
CA ASP A 51 -15.73 -5.82 -7.49
C ASP A 51 -14.70 -5.90 -6.35
N PRO A 52 -14.89 -6.84 -5.41
CA PRO A 52 -13.94 -7.04 -4.32
C PRO A 52 -12.71 -7.89 -4.71
N ALA A 53 -12.53 -8.28 -5.99
CA ALA A 53 -11.53 -9.27 -6.39
C ALA A 53 -10.09 -8.85 -6.06
N PHE A 54 -9.77 -7.57 -6.23
CA PHE A 54 -8.46 -7.03 -5.86
C PHE A 54 -8.16 -7.23 -4.37
N ILE A 55 -9.16 -7.00 -3.50
CA ILE A 55 -9.02 -7.18 -2.04
C ILE A 55 -8.83 -8.66 -1.72
N ILE A 56 -9.65 -9.55 -2.28
CA ILE A 56 -9.55 -10.99 -2.05
C ILE A 56 -8.19 -11.54 -2.49
N LEU A 57 -7.70 -11.15 -3.67
CA LEU A 57 -6.37 -11.55 -4.14
C LEU A 57 -5.26 -11.05 -3.19
N THR A 58 -5.36 -9.81 -2.72
CA THR A 58 -4.38 -9.27 -1.75
C THR A 58 -4.44 -10.01 -0.41
N LEU A 59 -5.62 -10.37 0.08
CA LEU A 59 -5.79 -11.18 1.29
C LEU A 59 -5.20 -12.59 1.13
N LEU A 60 -5.38 -13.21 -0.04
CA LEU A 60 -4.77 -14.51 -0.36
C LEU A 60 -3.24 -14.41 -0.37
N LEU A 61 -2.68 -13.36 -0.98
CA LEU A 61 -1.25 -13.10 -0.99
C LEU A 61 -0.68 -12.88 0.42
N LEU A 62 -1.40 -12.14 1.28
CA LEU A 62 -1.03 -11.96 2.69
C LEU A 62 -1.06 -13.27 3.47
N LEU A 63 -2.06 -14.14 3.22
CA LEU A 63 -2.13 -15.45 3.85
C LEU A 63 -0.93 -16.32 3.43
N ILE A 64 -0.63 -16.39 2.13
CA ILE A 64 0.53 -17.13 1.61
C ILE A 64 1.82 -16.61 2.25
N SER A 65 2.02 -15.29 2.26
CA SER A 65 3.19 -14.68 2.91
C SER A 65 3.27 -15.02 4.39
N THR A 66 2.14 -14.96 5.12
CA THR A 66 2.10 -15.27 6.55
C THR A 66 2.53 -16.71 6.82
N ILE A 67 2.10 -17.65 5.98
CA ILE A 67 2.52 -19.06 6.05
C ILE A 67 4.03 -19.17 5.83
N CYS A 68 4.57 -18.53 4.78
CA CYS A 68 6.01 -18.54 4.48
C CYS A 68 6.85 -18.00 5.65
N TYR A 69 6.47 -16.85 6.22
CA TYR A 69 7.18 -16.27 7.37
C TYR A 69 7.05 -17.14 8.63
N SER A 70 5.89 -17.74 8.86
CA SER A 70 5.68 -18.61 10.02
C SER A 70 6.56 -19.85 9.97
N ILE A 71 6.77 -20.42 8.77
CA ILE A 71 7.71 -21.52 8.56
C ILE A 71 9.15 -21.03 8.76
N ALA A 72 9.52 -19.90 8.16
CA ALA A 72 10.89 -19.38 8.22
C ALA A 72 11.35 -19.03 9.65
N PHE A 73 10.45 -18.47 10.47
CA PHE A 73 10.73 -18.12 11.88
C PHE A 73 10.33 -19.20 12.87
N THR A 74 9.89 -20.38 12.40
CA THR A 74 9.47 -21.51 13.25
C THR A 74 8.43 -21.11 14.32
N LEU A 75 7.42 -20.34 13.92
CA LEU A 75 6.42 -19.82 14.84
C LEU A 75 5.48 -20.92 15.35
N SER A 76 5.02 -20.78 16.59
CA SER A 76 3.92 -21.58 17.13
C SER A 76 2.59 -21.22 16.47
N PHE A 77 1.54 -22.03 16.69
CA PHE A 77 0.20 -21.72 16.18
C PHE A 77 -0.33 -20.36 16.66
N SER A 78 -0.05 -19.98 17.92
CA SER A 78 -0.42 -18.64 18.42
C SER A 78 0.37 -17.53 17.74
N GLY A 79 1.67 -17.75 17.46
CA GLY A 79 2.50 -16.82 16.69
C GLY A 79 1.98 -16.63 15.26
N PHE A 80 1.60 -17.72 14.59
CA PHE A 80 0.93 -17.66 13.28
C PHE A 80 -0.36 -16.83 13.32
N LEU A 81 -1.23 -17.06 14.30
CA LEU A 81 -2.47 -16.29 14.44
C LEU A 81 -2.21 -14.81 14.73
N TYR A 82 -1.24 -14.49 15.58
CA TYR A 82 -0.83 -13.11 15.85
C TYR A 82 -0.30 -12.42 14.59
N LEU A 83 0.56 -13.09 13.82
CA LEU A 83 1.10 -12.55 12.58
C LEU A 83 0.00 -12.35 11.52
N LEU A 84 -0.90 -13.35 11.36
CA LEU A 84 -2.03 -13.28 10.43
C LEU A 84 -2.94 -12.10 10.77
N THR A 85 -3.37 -12.01 12.03
CA THR A 85 -4.26 -10.93 12.49
C THR A 85 -3.60 -9.57 12.39
N SER A 86 -2.31 -9.45 12.73
CA SER A 86 -1.54 -8.20 12.58
C SER A 86 -1.49 -7.74 11.12
N ASN A 87 -1.16 -8.63 10.17
CA ASN A 87 -1.15 -8.30 8.74
C ASN A 87 -2.54 -7.87 8.23
N LEU A 88 -3.60 -8.57 8.66
CA LEU A 88 -4.97 -8.23 8.27
C LEU A 88 -5.41 -6.88 8.83
N LEU A 89 -5.08 -6.57 10.10
CA LEU A 89 -5.39 -5.28 10.72
C LEU A 89 -4.62 -4.13 10.07
N ILE A 90 -3.35 -4.33 9.73
CA ILE A 90 -2.55 -3.33 9.02
C ILE A 90 -3.14 -3.06 7.63
N TYR A 91 -3.53 -4.10 6.88
CA TYR A 91 -4.10 -3.92 5.55
C TYR A 91 -5.51 -3.32 5.57
N LEU A 92 -6.41 -3.84 6.41
CA LEU A 92 -7.81 -3.43 6.38
C LEU A 92 -8.09 -2.22 7.29
N LEU A 93 -7.75 -2.30 8.56
CA LEU A 93 -8.11 -1.28 9.55
C LEU A 93 -7.25 -0.03 9.39
N LEU A 94 -5.93 -0.18 9.42
CA LEU A 94 -5.02 0.96 9.20
C LEU A 94 -5.17 1.50 7.78
N GLY A 95 -5.37 0.62 6.78
CA GLY A 95 -5.70 1.03 5.42
C GLY A 95 -6.95 1.89 5.30
N LEU A 96 -8.03 1.53 5.99
CA LEU A 96 -9.26 2.34 6.06
C LEU A 96 -9.00 3.70 6.71
N LEU A 97 -8.27 3.72 7.83
CA LEU A 97 -7.93 4.97 8.53
C LEU A 97 -7.09 5.91 7.64
N ILE A 98 -6.08 5.37 6.96
CA ILE A 98 -5.25 6.12 6.00
C ILE A 98 -6.14 6.67 4.89
N SER A 99 -6.99 5.84 4.30
CA SER A 99 -7.86 6.21 3.17
C SER A 99 -8.86 7.31 3.53
N LEU A 100 -9.46 7.23 4.72
CA LEU A 100 -10.37 8.26 5.22
C LEU A 100 -9.62 9.56 5.51
N SER A 101 -8.42 9.47 6.07
CA SER A 101 -7.57 10.63 6.37
C SER A 101 -7.12 11.34 5.09
N THR A 102 -6.58 10.61 4.11
CA THR A 102 -6.14 11.17 2.82
C THR A 102 -7.31 11.71 2.01
N ARG A 103 -8.48 11.07 2.08
CA ARG A 103 -9.73 11.60 1.52
C ARG A 103 -10.14 12.90 2.19
N HIS A 104 -10.09 12.96 3.51
CA HIS A 104 -10.47 14.16 4.25
C HIS A 104 -9.53 15.33 3.90
N LEU A 105 -8.22 15.10 3.96
CA LEU A 105 -7.21 16.10 3.60
C LEU A 105 -7.32 16.56 2.14
N SER A 106 -7.57 15.65 1.20
CA SER A 106 -7.75 16.02 -0.21
C SER A 106 -8.99 16.87 -0.44
N ASN A 107 -10.12 16.52 0.17
CA ASN A 107 -11.35 17.29 0.01
C ASN A 107 -11.27 18.68 0.66
N LEU A 108 -10.48 18.82 1.74
CA LEU A 108 -10.26 20.10 2.40
C LEU A 108 -9.29 21.02 1.63
N HIS A 109 -8.15 20.48 1.18
CA HIS A 109 -7.05 21.31 0.70
C HIS A 109 -6.81 21.25 -0.82
N LEU A 110 -7.28 20.21 -1.51
CA LEU A 110 -6.89 19.94 -2.91
C LEU A 110 -8.02 20.12 -3.92
N THR A 111 -9.28 20.09 -3.46
CA THR A 111 -10.46 20.21 -4.35
C THR A 111 -10.61 21.61 -4.91
N THR A 112 -10.62 21.73 -6.23
CA THR A 112 -10.94 22.98 -6.93
C THR A 112 -12.44 23.13 -7.10
N ARG A 113 -12.99 24.26 -6.69
CA ARG A 113 -14.39 24.63 -6.94
C ARG A 113 -14.44 25.62 -8.10
N ARG A 114 -14.97 25.21 -9.26
CA ARG A 114 -15.27 26.12 -10.38
C ARG A 114 -16.76 26.42 -10.39
N SER A 115 -17.12 27.68 -10.63
CA SER A 115 -18.52 28.16 -10.59
C SER A 115 -19.46 27.44 -11.57
N HIS A 116 -18.91 26.88 -12.66
CA HIS A 116 -19.68 26.19 -13.71
C HIS A 116 -19.54 24.65 -13.68
N SER A 117 -18.90 24.08 -12.65
CA SER A 117 -18.74 22.64 -12.50
C SER A 117 -19.58 22.10 -11.35
N VAL A 118 -20.17 20.92 -11.53
CA VAL A 118 -20.83 20.19 -10.45
C VAL A 118 -19.82 19.94 -9.33
N ALA A 119 -20.20 20.23 -8.08
CA ALA A 119 -19.35 19.98 -6.92
C ALA A 119 -19.05 18.48 -6.81
N GLN A 120 -17.77 18.13 -6.88
CA GLN A 120 -17.29 16.76 -6.74
C GLN A 120 -16.43 16.63 -5.49
N SER A 121 -16.49 15.45 -4.88
CA SER A 121 -15.64 15.08 -3.76
C SER A 121 -15.05 13.69 -4.02
N VAL A 122 -13.92 13.40 -3.38
CA VAL A 122 -13.31 12.08 -3.44
C VAL A 122 -14.26 11.07 -2.79
N GLU A 123 -14.54 9.97 -3.49
CA GLU A 123 -15.35 8.86 -2.97
C GLU A 123 -14.58 8.05 -1.91
N PRO A 124 -15.21 7.60 -0.81
CA PRO A 124 -14.53 6.80 0.21
C PRO A 124 -13.96 5.50 -0.34
N MET A 125 -14.75 4.80 -1.15
CA MET A 125 -14.32 3.53 -1.75
C MET A 125 -13.16 3.73 -2.72
N TYR A 126 -13.14 4.85 -3.45
CA TYR A 126 -12.00 5.15 -4.33
C TYR A 126 -10.73 5.49 -3.54
N ALA A 127 -10.84 6.21 -2.43
CA ALA A 127 -9.70 6.43 -1.56
C ALA A 127 -9.13 5.11 -0.99
N PHE A 128 -10.02 4.16 -0.64
CA PHE A 128 -9.60 2.82 -0.22
C PHE A 128 -8.99 2.02 -1.37
N ASP A 129 -9.51 2.11 -2.59
CA ASP A 129 -8.88 1.51 -3.78
C ASP A 129 -7.46 2.02 -4.01
N ILE A 130 -7.20 3.31 -3.78
CA ILE A 130 -5.85 3.90 -3.86
C ILE A 130 -4.93 3.29 -2.79
N HIS A 131 -5.43 3.11 -1.56
CA HIS A 131 -4.67 2.40 -0.53
C HIS A 131 -4.36 0.96 -0.96
N CYS A 132 -5.35 0.19 -1.43
CA CYS A 132 -5.14 -1.17 -1.91
C CYS A 132 -4.06 -1.24 -3.01
N ASN A 133 -4.10 -0.30 -3.96
CA ASN A 133 -3.09 -0.22 -5.03
C ASN A 133 -1.69 0.04 -4.50
N SER A 134 -1.57 0.98 -3.56
CA SER A 134 -0.30 1.36 -2.96
C SER A 134 0.24 0.26 -2.06
N PHE A 135 -0.66 -0.43 -1.33
CA PHE A 135 -0.33 -1.55 -0.47
C PHE A 135 0.20 -2.74 -1.26
N LEU A 136 -0.30 -3.02 -2.47
CA LEU A 136 0.25 -4.08 -3.30
C LEU A 136 1.74 -3.89 -3.57
N ILE A 137 2.18 -2.65 -3.83
CA ILE A 137 3.59 -2.35 -4.02
C ILE A 137 4.36 -2.56 -2.72
N LEU A 138 3.84 -2.03 -1.61
CA LEU A 138 4.43 -2.22 -0.29
C LEU A 138 4.58 -3.72 0.06
N PHE A 139 3.58 -4.53 -0.27
CA PHE A 139 3.58 -5.99 -0.10
C PHE A 139 4.73 -6.63 -0.90
N VAL A 140 4.92 -6.27 -2.16
CA VAL A 140 6.04 -6.82 -2.94
C VAL A 140 7.39 -6.49 -2.31
N TYR A 141 7.58 -5.27 -1.78
CA TYR A 141 8.82 -4.91 -1.11
C TYR A 141 9.02 -5.62 0.24
N LEU A 142 8.02 -5.55 1.12
CA LEU A 142 8.18 -5.91 2.54
C LEU A 142 7.73 -7.34 2.88
N HIS A 143 6.93 -7.97 2.03
CA HIS A 143 6.52 -9.37 2.19
C HIS A 143 7.27 -10.29 1.24
N VAL A 144 7.50 -9.89 -0.02
CA VAL A 144 8.17 -10.75 -1.01
C VAL A 144 9.68 -10.55 -1.03
N ILE A 145 10.16 -9.36 -1.41
CA ILE A 145 11.60 -9.09 -1.55
C ILE A 145 12.32 -9.23 -0.21
N GLN A 146 11.76 -8.66 0.86
CA GLN A 146 12.30 -8.77 2.22
C GLN A 146 12.48 -10.22 2.66
N PHE A 147 11.54 -11.11 2.33
CA PHE A 147 11.60 -12.52 2.74
C PHE A 147 12.86 -13.21 2.21
N PHE A 148 13.20 -13.00 0.95
CA PHE A 148 14.41 -13.57 0.35
C PHE A 148 15.70 -12.91 0.88
N LEU A 149 15.62 -11.66 1.35
CA LEU A 149 16.76 -10.92 1.90
C LEU A 149 16.95 -11.10 3.41
N LEU A 150 16.10 -11.85 4.12
CA LEU A 150 16.13 -11.99 5.58
C LEU A 150 17.53 -12.28 6.16
N PRO A 151 18.34 -13.22 5.63
CA PRO A 151 19.66 -13.51 6.19
C PRO A 151 20.60 -12.29 6.19
N VAL A 152 20.48 -11.45 5.15
CA VAL A 152 21.26 -10.22 5.02
C VAL A 152 20.71 -9.14 5.94
N LEU A 153 19.39 -8.94 5.92
CA LEU A 153 18.69 -7.86 6.63
C LEU A 153 18.70 -7.99 8.15
N LEU A 154 18.82 -9.20 8.68
CA LEU A 154 18.85 -9.46 10.12
C LEU A 154 20.26 -9.55 10.69
N SER A 155 21.30 -9.53 9.85
CA SER A 155 22.69 -9.56 10.32
C SER A 155 23.08 -8.27 11.07
N GLN A 156 24.09 -8.35 11.95
CA GLN A 156 24.59 -7.20 12.72
C GLN A 156 25.72 -6.45 12.00
N SER A 157 25.49 -6.12 10.73
CA SER A 157 26.47 -5.42 9.90
C SER A 157 25.99 -4.01 9.52
N PHE A 158 26.92 -3.12 9.19
CA PHE A 158 26.59 -1.83 8.59
C PHE A 158 25.80 -2.00 7.29
N LEU A 159 26.20 -2.98 6.46
CA LEU A 159 25.51 -3.31 5.21
C LEU A 159 24.04 -3.68 5.45
N SER A 160 23.77 -4.50 6.46
CA SER A 160 22.41 -4.87 6.85
C SER A 160 21.56 -3.65 7.23
N LEU A 161 22.12 -2.71 8.00
CA LEU A 161 21.44 -1.47 8.34
C LEU A 161 21.10 -0.65 7.09
N VAL A 162 22.06 -0.47 6.19
CA VAL A 162 21.85 0.29 4.94
C VAL A 162 20.82 -0.39 4.06
N VAL A 163 20.96 -1.69 3.78
CA VAL A 163 20.04 -2.42 2.89
C VAL A 163 18.64 -2.50 3.48
N SER A 164 18.51 -2.73 4.79
CA SER A 164 17.20 -2.74 5.47
C SER A 164 16.52 -1.39 5.39
N ASN A 165 17.18 -0.32 5.81
CA ASN A 165 16.56 0.99 5.85
C ASN A 165 16.31 1.53 4.43
N ALA A 166 17.14 1.17 3.45
CA ALA A 166 16.90 1.48 2.04
C ALA A 166 15.66 0.76 1.50
N LEU A 167 15.48 -0.53 1.82
CA LEU A 167 14.31 -1.30 1.40
C LEU A 167 13.01 -0.70 1.94
N TYR A 168 12.96 -0.36 3.24
CA TYR A 168 11.79 0.27 3.86
C TYR A 168 11.53 1.67 3.30
N THR A 169 12.59 2.46 3.09
CA THR A 169 12.48 3.79 2.49
C THR A 169 11.95 3.70 1.06
N ALA A 170 12.45 2.76 0.25
CA ALA A 170 11.96 2.53 -1.09
C ALA A 170 10.49 2.08 -1.09
N ALA A 171 10.12 1.13 -0.23
CA ALA A 171 8.75 0.63 -0.11
C ALA A 171 7.75 1.75 0.22
N LEU A 172 8.05 2.56 1.24
CA LEU A 172 7.21 3.68 1.67
C LEU A 172 7.18 4.78 0.60
N SER A 173 8.32 5.09 -0.02
CA SER A 173 8.37 6.07 -1.10
C SER A 173 7.47 5.68 -2.27
N HIS A 174 7.50 4.41 -2.65
CA HIS A 174 6.69 3.88 -3.74
C HIS A 174 5.20 3.84 -3.38
N TYR A 175 4.86 3.50 -2.13
CA TYR A 175 3.50 3.60 -1.61
C TYR A 175 2.93 5.03 -1.77
N PHE A 176 3.68 6.06 -1.37
CA PHE A 176 3.26 7.46 -1.52
C PHE A 176 3.21 7.90 -2.98
N TYR A 177 4.10 7.39 -3.84
CA TYR A 177 4.06 7.64 -5.28
C TYR A 177 2.79 7.09 -5.95
N ILE A 178 2.41 5.84 -5.66
CA ILE A 178 1.16 5.25 -6.18
C ILE A 178 -0.06 6.00 -5.62
N THR A 179 -0.02 6.39 -4.34
CA THR A 179 -1.06 7.23 -3.73
C THR A 179 -1.23 8.53 -4.51
N HIS A 180 -0.13 9.22 -4.81
CA HIS A 180 -0.13 10.44 -5.62
C HIS A 180 -0.75 10.20 -7.01
N LEU A 181 -0.35 9.14 -7.71
CA LEU A 181 -0.90 8.81 -9.04
C LEU A 181 -2.41 8.60 -9.00
N GLY A 182 -2.93 7.95 -7.96
CA GLY A 182 -4.36 7.73 -7.79
C GLY A 182 -5.14 9.02 -7.60
N TYR A 183 -4.68 9.91 -6.71
CA TYR A 183 -5.33 11.21 -6.54
C TYR A 183 -5.17 12.12 -7.76
N ARG A 184 -4.04 12.05 -8.47
CA ARG A 184 -3.80 12.81 -9.71
C ARG A 184 -4.76 12.44 -10.84
N ALA A 185 -5.33 11.24 -10.82
CA ALA A 185 -6.33 10.82 -11.82
C ALA A 185 -7.66 11.57 -11.72
N LEU A 186 -7.92 12.24 -10.58
CA LEU A 186 -9.13 13.00 -10.35
C LEU A 186 -8.99 14.44 -10.88
N PRO A 187 -9.75 14.84 -11.92
CA PRO A 187 -9.56 16.13 -12.59
C PRO A 187 -9.98 17.34 -11.74
N PHE A 188 -10.75 17.12 -10.67
CA PHE A 188 -11.19 18.17 -9.75
C PHE A 188 -10.21 18.40 -8.59
N LEU A 189 -9.14 17.60 -8.50
CA LEU A 189 -8.07 17.81 -7.52
C LEU A 189 -6.89 18.54 -8.17
N THR A 190 -6.32 19.49 -7.44
CA THR A 190 -5.10 20.24 -7.79
C THR A 190 -4.04 20.03 -6.73
N ASN A 191 -2.77 20.29 -7.06
CA ASN A 191 -1.65 20.20 -6.11
C ASN A 191 -1.52 18.83 -5.42
N THR A 192 -1.86 17.75 -6.12
CA THR A 192 -1.72 16.38 -5.59
C THR A 192 -0.26 16.00 -5.30
N GLN A 193 0.71 16.81 -5.74
CA GLN A 193 2.14 16.68 -5.42
C GLN A 193 2.42 16.67 -3.91
N TYR A 194 1.54 17.25 -3.08
CA TYR A 194 1.69 17.18 -1.61
C TYR A 194 1.71 15.76 -1.06
N PHE A 195 1.10 14.78 -1.74
CA PHE A 195 1.20 13.36 -1.36
C PHE A 195 2.61 12.79 -1.49
N LEU A 196 3.53 13.48 -2.19
CA LEU A 196 4.93 13.08 -2.33
C LEU A 196 5.82 13.62 -1.19
N TYR A 197 5.37 14.59 -0.39
CA TYR A 197 6.20 15.19 0.66
C TYR A 197 6.71 14.20 1.71
N PRO A 198 5.94 13.18 2.15
CA PRO A 198 6.44 12.17 3.07
C PRO A 198 7.69 11.43 2.58
N ILE A 199 7.90 11.32 1.25
CA ILE A 199 9.08 10.69 0.64
C ILE A 199 10.37 11.38 1.12
N VAL A 200 10.36 12.71 1.19
CA VAL A 200 11.51 13.49 1.67
C VAL A 200 11.80 13.17 3.14
N GLY A 201 10.75 12.99 3.95
CA GLY A 201 10.87 12.58 5.35
C GLY A 201 11.52 11.20 5.50
N PHE A 202 11.06 10.20 4.74
CA PHE A 202 11.67 8.86 4.76
C PHE A 202 13.13 8.87 4.29
N MET A 203 13.43 9.64 3.24
CA MET A 203 14.81 9.82 2.77
C MET A 203 15.69 10.49 3.83
N GLY A 204 15.18 11.51 4.52
CA GLY A 204 15.88 12.16 5.63
C GLY A 204 16.16 11.21 6.79
N MET A 205 15.19 10.37 7.16
CA MET A 205 15.37 9.34 8.20
C MET A 205 16.38 8.26 7.80
N PHE A 206 16.41 7.88 6.52
CA PHE A 206 17.41 6.95 6.00
C PHE A 206 18.83 7.52 6.11
N LEU A 207 19.02 8.76 5.65
CA LEU A 207 20.32 9.43 5.69
C LEU A 207 20.78 9.70 7.13
N SER A 208 19.87 10.10 8.02
CA SER A 208 20.20 10.31 9.44
C SER A 208 20.61 9.00 10.10
N GLY A 209 19.98 7.87 9.77
CA GLY A 209 20.37 6.55 10.25
C GLY A 209 21.79 6.13 9.84
N ILE A 210 22.24 6.51 8.64
CA ILE A 210 23.63 6.26 8.19
C ILE A 210 24.61 7.13 8.97
N VAL A 211 24.31 8.41 9.13
CA VAL A 211 25.17 9.37 9.87
C VAL A 211 25.22 9.05 11.37
N ALA A 212 24.15 8.49 11.93
CA ALA A 212 24.08 8.11 13.34
C ALA A 212 24.84 6.82 13.66
N TYR A 213 25.13 5.98 12.65
CA TYR A 213 25.79 4.69 12.86
C TYR A 213 27.17 4.78 13.54
N PRO A 214 28.11 5.67 13.14
CA PRO A 214 29.38 5.88 13.85
C PRO A 214 29.22 6.40 15.28
N LEU A 215 28.08 7.01 15.61
CA LEU A 215 27.76 7.52 16.96
C LEU A 215 27.22 6.40 17.88
N GLY A 216 27.18 5.15 17.42
CA GLY A 216 26.65 4.01 18.17
C GLY A 216 25.13 3.84 18.06
N LEU A 217 24.45 4.68 17.28
CA LEU A 217 23.00 4.62 17.09
C LEU A 217 22.67 3.84 15.81
N SER A 218 22.44 2.54 15.94
CA SER A 218 22.16 1.64 14.81
C SER A 218 20.71 1.12 14.80
N VAL A 219 19.77 1.92 14.30
CA VAL A 219 18.38 1.47 14.10
C VAL A 219 18.27 0.77 12.75
N ASN A 220 17.97 -0.53 12.77
CA ASN A 220 17.67 -1.33 11.58
C ASN A 220 16.19 -1.67 11.62
N VAL A 221 15.42 -1.15 10.67
CA VAL A 221 13.96 -1.25 10.68
C VAL A 221 13.49 -2.70 10.53
N ALA A 222 14.14 -3.52 9.71
CA ALA A 222 13.78 -4.94 9.56
C ALA A 222 13.92 -5.71 10.88
N ARG A 223 14.98 -5.44 11.67
CA ARG A 223 15.16 -6.06 12.99
C ARG A 223 14.10 -5.60 13.99
N VAL A 224 13.77 -4.30 14.01
CA VAL A 224 12.71 -3.78 14.88
C VAL A 224 11.37 -4.41 14.53
N VAL A 225 11.03 -4.47 13.25
CA VAL A 225 9.79 -5.09 12.77
C VAL A 225 9.76 -6.58 13.08
N ALA A 226 10.87 -7.29 12.87
CA ALA A 226 10.97 -8.70 13.20
C ALA A 226 10.74 -8.96 14.69
N MET A 227 11.32 -8.14 15.58
CA MET A 227 11.13 -8.24 17.04
C MET A 227 9.67 -8.02 17.47
N ILE A 228 8.89 -7.23 16.71
CA ILE A 228 7.49 -6.94 17.03
C ILE A 228 6.54 -8.02 16.51
N LEU A 229 6.89 -8.64 15.37
CA LEU A 229 5.98 -9.51 14.61
C LEU A 229 6.27 -11.00 14.72
N PHE A 230 7.51 -11.40 15.02
CA PHE A 230 7.97 -12.79 15.06
C PHE A 230 8.56 -13.14 16.42
#